data_AF-A0A932LTR3-F1
#
_entry.id   AF-A0A932LTR3-F1
#
_cell.length_a   1.000
_cell.length_b   1.000
_cell.length_c   1.000
_cell.angle_alpha   90.00
_cell.angle_beta   90.00
_cell.angle_gamma   90.00
#
_symmetry.space_group_name_H-M   'P 1'
#
loop_
_entity.id
_entity.type
_entity.pdbx_description
1 polymer ?
#
loop_
_entity_poly.entity_id
_entity_poly.type
_entity_poly.pdbx_seq_one_letter_code
_entity_poly.pdbx_strand_id
1 'polypeptide(L)'
;MWASSRIWAALVMAGLIAASVLVVGALRGYRKWQLPVVLSLAFATSVFATERLFTNKTSIHSYQMNVAINGHAPWGEVGPEWSGNSQPIVLYRRLGDSYCYDAFQSDELRQRLSSKDGRTVEVEYNVFSDFGKERSYNVRSVDGLLLNEGQHTVRDFERFGGQIFGRTSTSPNGVDNCR
;
A
#
# COMPACT_ATOMS: atom_id res chain seq x y z
N MET A 1 10.47 16.01 -3.66
CA MET A 1 9.31 15.58 -4.47
C MET A 1 9.12 16.32 -5.80
N TRP A 2 9.84 17.42 -6.09
CA TRP A 2 9.70 18.18 -7.35
C TRP A 2 10.54 17.67 -8.54
N ALA A 3 11.68 17.02 -8.29
CA ALA A 3 12.59 16.56 -9.35
C ALA A 3 12.01 15.40 -10.18
N SER A 4 11.27 14.50 -9.54
CA SER A 4 10.60 13.38 -10.20
C SER A 4 9.56 13.86 -11.22
N SER A 5 8.77 14.89 -10.89
CA SER A 5 7.78 15.48 -11.81
C SER A 5 8.39 16.00 -13.13
N ARG A 6 9.57 16.63 -13.05
CA ARG A 6 10.24 17.20 -14.24
C ARG A 6 10.80 16.12 -15.17
N ILE A 7 11.31 15.02 -14.61
CA ILE A 7 11.82 13.89 -15.38
C ILE A 7 10.68 13.18 -16.12
N TRP A 8 9.55 12.98 -15.45
CA TRP A 8 8.35 12.41 -16.07
C TRP A 8 7.78 13.31 -17.17
N ALA A 9 7.69 14.62 -16.93
CA ALA A 9 7.24 15.58 -17.95
C ALA A 9 8.15 15.57 -19.19
N ALA A 10 9.48 15.48 -19.00
CA ALA A 10 10.43 15.40 -20.10
C ALA A 10 10.29 14.11 -20.91
N LEU A 11 10.08 12.95 -20.25
CA LEU A 11 9.84 11.67 -20.92
C LEU A 11 8.52 11.67 -21.71
N VAL A 12 7.46 12.25 -21.17
CA VAL A 12 6.17 12.40 -21.87
C VAL A 12 6.30 13.32 -23.08
N MET A 13 6.99 14.45 -22.94
CA MET A 13 7.25 15.38 -24.05
C MET A 13 8.11 14.75 -25.13
N ALA A 14 9.17 14.02 -24.77
CA ALA A 14 10.01 13.30 -25.72
C ALA A 14 9.22 12.21 -26.46
N GLY A 15 8.36 11.47 -25.75
CA GLY A 15 7.45 10.49 -26.34
C GLY A 15 6.43 11.11 -27.31
N LEU A 16 5.85 12.26 -26.95
CA LEU A 16 4.94 13.01 -27.81
C LEU A 16 5.63 13.54 -29.07
N ILE A 17 6.85 14.05 -28.95
CA ILE A 17 7.66 14.54 -30.08
C ILE A 17 8.01 13.37 -31.02
N ALA A 18 8.47 12.23 -30.47
CA ALA A 18 8.78 11.05 -31.27
C ALA A 18 7.53 10.51 -31.99
N ALA A 19 6.38 10.45 -31.30
CA ALA A 19 5.11 10.03 -31.89
C ALA A 19 4.65 10.99 -33.01
N SER A 20 4.75 12.30 -32.81
CA SER A 20 4.36 13.28 -33.83
C SER A 20 5.30 13.27 -35.05
N VAL A 21 6.60 13.07 -34.87
CA VAL A 21 7.55 12.85 -35.98
C VAL A 21 7.22 11.58 -36.76
N LEU A 22 6.88 10.49 -36.08
CA LEU A 22 6.46 9.23 -36.73
C LEU A 22 5.15 9.40 -37.51
N VAL A 23 4.17 10.12 -36.97
CA VAL A 23 2.89 10.40 -37.65
C VAL A 23 3.12 11.28 -38.88
N VAL A 24 3.95 12.32 -38.78
CA VAL A 24 4.28 13.20 -39.92
C VAL A 24 5.09 12.46 -41.00
N GLY A 25 6.02 11.59 -40.60
CA GLY A 25 6.74 10.71 -41.52
C GLY A 25 5.81 9.72 -42.23
N ALA A 26 4.87 9.12 -41.50
CA ALA A 26 3.86 8.22 -42.05
C ALA A 26 2.91 8.94 -43.03
N LEU A 27 2.50 10.18 -42.74
CA LEU A 27 1.70 11.03 -43.63
C LEU A 27 2.38 11.35 -44.96
N ARG A 28 3.71 11.38 -45.01
CA ARG A 28 4.46 11.69 -46.23
C ARG A 28 4.72 10.49 -47.15
N GLY A 29 4.67 9.25 -46.64
CA GLY A 29 5.15 8.07 -47.38
C GLY A 29 4.20 6.88 -47.49
N TYR A 30 3.11 6.83 -46.72
CA TYR A 30 2.23 5.65 -46.66
C TYR A 30 0.98 5.78 -47.54
N ARG A 31 0.59 4.66 -48.16
CA ARG A 31 -0.70 4.49 -48.86
C ARG A 31 -1.80 4.76 -47.83
N LYS A 32 -2.73 5.70 -48.11
CA LYS A 32 -3.72 6.31 -47.19
C LYS A 32 -4.43 5.35 -46.21
N TRP A 33 -4.53 4.07 -46.52
CA TRP A 33 -5.16 3.04 -45.67
C TRP A 33 -4.30 2.55 -44.49
N GLN A 34 -2.97 2.68 -44.53
CA GLN A 34 -2.08 2.18 -43.46
C GLN A 34 -1.95 3.15 -42.27
N LEU A 35 -2.26 4.43 -42.49
CA LEU A 35 -2.19 5.49 -41.47
C LEU A 35 -3.13 5.30 -40.27
N PRO A 36 -4.43 4.97 -40.46
CA PRO A 36 -5.32 4.68 -39.33
C PRO A 36 -4.87 3.44 -38.54
N VAL A 37 -4.25 2.45 -39.20
CA VAL A 37 -3.75 1.23 -38.56
C VAL A 37 -2.59 1.56 -37.62
N VAL A 38 -1.62 2.37 -38.09
CA VAL A 38 -0.48 2.79 -37.26
C VAL A 38 -0.92 3.65 -36.09
N LEU A 39 -1.85 4.60 -36.30
CA LEU A 39 -2.41 5.42 -35.22
C LEU A 39 -3.15 4.58 -34.18
N SER A 40 -3.95 3.61 -34.61
CA SER A 40 -4.69 2.72 -33.71
C SER A 40 -3.73 1.86 -32.88
N LEU A 41 -2.67 1.34 -33.49
CA LEU A 41 -1.64 0.57 -32.80
C LEU A 41 -0.85 1.42 -31.80
N ALA A 42 -0.48 2.65 -32.18
CA ALA A 42 0.20 3.60 -31.29
C ALA A 42 -0.69 4.00 -30.10
N PHE A 43 -1.99 4.16 -30.33
CA PHE A 43 -2.95 4.45 -29.27
C PHE A 43 -3.11 3.24 -28.34
N ALA A 44 -3.32 2.04 -28.87
CA ALA A 44 -3.46 0.81 -28.07
C ALA A 44 -2.22 0.53 -27.21
N THR A 45 -1.02 0.70 -27.79
CA THR A 45 0.25 0.49 -27.07
C THR A 45 0.48 1.55 -26.00
N SER A 46 0.14 2.81 -26.24
CA SER A 46 0.27 3.88 -25.23
C SER A 46 -0.72 3.72 -24.08
N VAL A 47 -1.97 3.33 -24.36
CA VAL A 47 -2.97 3.01 -23.31
C VAL A 47 -2.50 1.82 -22.48
N PHE A 48 -2.06 0.72 -23.12
CA PHE A 48 -1.56 -0.46 -22.43
C PHE A 48 -0.33 -0.15 -21.56
N ALA A 49 0.61 0.63 -22.10
CA ALA A 49 1.79 1.06 -21.35
C ALA A 49 1.42 1.93 -20.15
N THR A 50 0.48 2.87 -20.32
CA THR A 50 0.01 3.74 -19.23
C THR A 50 -0.67 2.92 -18.15
N GLU A 51 -1.54 1.98 -18.52
CA GLU A 51 -2.20 1.09 -17.57
C GLU A 51 -1.18 0.25 -16.78
N ARG A 52 -0.20 -0.35 -17.45
CA ARG A 52 0.83 -1.17 -16.79
C ARG A 52 1.81 -0.37 -15.92
N LEU A 53 2.12 0.87 -16.30
CA LEU A 53 3.09 1.70 -15.59
C LEU A 53 2.48 2.46 -14.41
N PHE A 54 1.18 2.72 -14.43
CA PHE A 54 0.52 3.57 -13.45
C PHE A 54 -0.55 2.88 -12.61
N THR A 55 -1.13 1.77 -13.07
CA THR A 55 -2.18 1.06 -12.34
C THR A 55 -1.62 -0.16 -11.62
N ASN A 56 -2.15 -0.46 -10.43
CA ASN A 56 -1.89 -1.67 -9.65
C ASN A 56 -0.41 -1.86 -9.24
N LYS A 57 0.26 -0.77 -8.83
CA LYS A 57 1.60 -0.85 -8.26
C LYS A 57 1.53 -1.26 -6.81
N THR A 58 2.08 -2.43 -6.50
CA THR A 58 2.30 -2.89 -5.13
C THR A 58 3.72 -2.50 -4.69
N SER A 59 3.80 -1.79 -3.56
CA SER A 59 5.06 -1.50 -2.87
C SER A 59 5.03 -2.09 -1.47
N ILE A 60 6.19 -2.37 -0.90
CA ILE A 60 6.32 -2.96 0.43
C ILE A 60 6.87 -1.90 1.37
N HIS A 61 6.16 -1.67 2.47
CA HIS A 61 6.58 -0.75 3.53
C HIS A 61 6.80 -1.54 4.82
N SER A 62 7.98 -1.39 5.41
CA SER A 62 8.32 -2.05 6.67
C SER A 62 8.30 -1.05 7.82
N TYR A 63 7.66 -1.44 8.92
CA TYR A 63 7.59 -0.66 10.15
C TYR A 63 7.99 -1.51 11.35
N GLN A 64 8.63 -0.87 12.33
CA GLN A 64 8.88 -1.48 13.62
C GLN A 64 7.68 -1.21 14.54
N MET A 65 7.06 -2.27 15.05
CA MET A 65 5.89 -2.21 15.92
C MET A 65 6.12 -2.98 17.21
N ASN A 66 5.66 -2.43 18.33
CA ASN A 66 5.65 -3.11 19.62
C ASN A 66 4.56 -4.17 19.65
N VAL A 67 4.82 -5.27 20.35
CA VAL A 67 3.88 -6.39 20.52
C VAL A 67 3.24 -6.34 21.90
N ALA A 68 1.92 -6.55 21.97
CA ALA A 68 1.18 -6.85 23.18
C ALA A 68 0.26 -8.06 22.94
N ILE A 69 0.56 -9.20 23.55
CA ILE A 69 -0.11 -10.49 23.26
C ILE A 69 -1.36 -10.72 24.11
N ASN A 70 -1.43 -10.00 25.22
CA ASN A 70 -2.52 -10.05 26.20
C ASN A 70 -3.64 -9.04 25.91
N GLY A 71 -3.64 -8.39 24.74
CA GLY A 71 -4.59 -7.32 24.40
C GLY A 71 -4.43 -6.03 25.21
N HIS A 72 -3.42 -5.92 26.07
CA HIS A 72 -3.16 -4.73 26.89
C HIS A 72 -2.20 -3.80 26.14
N ALA A 73 -2.75 -2.85 25.41
CA ALA A 73 -1.98 -1.80 24.78
C ALA A 73 -1.72 -0.64 25.77
N PRO A 74 -0.77 0.28 25.47
CA PRO A 74 -0.47 1.43 26.35
C PRO A 74 -1.67 2.33 26.66
N TRP A 75 -2.71 2.28 25.83
CA TRP A 75 -3.95 3.05 26.00
C TRP A 75 -5.09 2.27 26.66
N GLY A 76 -4.88 0.99 27.00
CA GLY A 76 -5.87 0.12 27.64
C GLY A 76 -6.17 -1.14 26.84
N GLU A 77 -7.29 -1.78 27.17
CA GLU A 77 -7.78 -2.97 26.47
C GLU A 77 -8.22 -2.61 25.05
N VAL A 78 -7.72 -3.37 24.08
CA VAL A 78 -8.13 -3.27 22.68
C VAL A 78 -9.27 -4.25 22.42
N GLY A 79 -10.42 -3.73 21.97
CA GLY A 79 -11.51 -4.54 21.45
C GLY A 79 -12.84 -4.53 22.21
N PRO A 80 -13.45 -3.36 22.53
CA PRO A 80 -14.90 -3.36 22.81
C PRO A 80 -15.72 -3.80 21.57
N GLU A 81 -15.12 -3.75 20.37
CA GLU A 81 -15.70 -4.20 19.09
C GLU A 81 -15.46 -5.70 18.81
N TRP A 82 -14.74 -6.39 19.68
CA TRP A 82 -14.33 -7.77 19.48
C TRP A 82 -15.32 -8.76 20.11
N SER A 83 -15.77 -9.75 19.35
CA SER A 83 -16.74 -10.77 19.78
C SER A 83 -16.13 -12.13 20.11
N GLY A 84 -14.81 -12.29 19.98
CA GLY A 84 -14.10 -13.56 20.16
C GLY A 84 -13.70 -13.86 21.62
N ASN A 85 -13.67 -15.15 21.98
CA ASN A 85 -13.31 -15.64 23.33
C ASN A 85 -11.81 -15.54 23.67
N SER A 86 -10.95 -15.12 22.73
CA SER A 86 -9.50 -15.01 22.91
C SER A 86 -9.02 -13.56 22.83
N GLN A 87 -8.12 -13.16 23.74
CA GLN A 87 -7.48 -11.83 23.72
C GLN A 87 -6.69 -11.62 22.41
N PRO A 88 -6.88 -10.52 21.68
CA PRO A 88 -6.17 -10.30 20.42
C PRO A 88 -4.68 -9.98 20.62
N ILE A 89 -3.88 -10.27 19.61
CA ILE A 89 -2.49 -9.83 19.54
C ILE A 89 -2.47 -8.41 19.00
N VAL A 90 -1.96 -7.45 19.74
CA VAL A 90 -1.90 -6.05 19.31
C VAL A 90 -0.48 -5.69 18.92
N LEU A 91 -0.30 -5.26 17.68
CA LEU A 91 0.91 -4.64 17.17
C LEU A 91 0.69 -3.14 17.13
N TYR A 92 1.62 -2.34 17.65
CA TYR A 92 1.43 -0.90 17.68
C TYR A 92 2.70 -0.08 17.56
N ARG A 93 2.57 1.12 16.99
CA ARG A 93 3.61 2.14 16.95
C ARG A 93 3.06 3.47 17.42
N ARG A 94 3.90 4.28 18.06
CA ARG A 94 3.56 5.65 18.44
C ARG A 94 3.89 6.59 17.29
N LEU A 95 2.95 7.45 16.92
CA LEU A 95 3.12 8.56 15.97
C LEU A 95 2.70 9.86 16.65
N GLY A 96 3.70 10.63 17.13
CA GLY A 96 3.45 11.82 17.94
C GLY A 96 2.68 11.48 19.21
N ASP A 97 1.49 12.06 19.35
CA ASP A 97 0.57 11.84 20.48
C ASP A 97 -0.53 10.80 20.19
N SER A 98 -0.40 10.08 19.08
CA SER A 98 -1.31 9.01 18.70
C SER A 98 -0.60 7.65 18.63
N TYR A 99 -1.39 6.59 18.66
CA TYR A 99 -0.96 5.23 18.44
C TYR A 99 -1.64 4.67 17.21
N CYS A 100 -0.84 4.05 16.35
CA CYS A 100 -1.31 3.25 15.24
C CYS A 100 -1.19 1.80 15.63
N TYR A 101 -2.27 1.05 15.45
CA TYR A 101 -2.31 -0.33 15.88
C TYR A 101 -2.99 -1.24 14.87
N ASP A 102 -2.55 -2.48 14.89
CA ASP A 102 -3.17 -3.61 14.22
C ASP A 102 -3.33 -4.73 15.25
N ALA A 103 -4.56 -5.16 15.44
CA ALA A 103 -4.90 -6.27 16.28
C ALA A 103 -5.26 -7.48 15.42
N PHE A 104 -4.71 -8.63 15.81
CA PHE A 104 -4.78 -9.87 15.05
C PHE A 104 -5.39 -11.00 15.88
N GLN A 105 -6.16 -11.85 15.21
CA GLN A 105 -6.47 -13.19 15.68
C GLN A 105 -5.81 -14.21 14.76
N SER A 106 -4.77 -14.86 15.27
CA SER A 106 -4.10 -15.99 14.62
C SER A 106 -3.31 -16.74 15.67
N ASP A 107 -3.60 -18.03 15.86
CA ASP A 107 -2.90 -18.87 16.83
C ASP A 107 -1.43 -19.06 16.45
N GLU A 108 -1.14 -19.17 15.16
CA GLU A 108 0.22 -19.26 14.64
C GLU A 108 1.01 -17.98 14.93
N LEU A 109 0.39 -16.81 14.69
CA LEU A 109 1.03 -15.54 14.99
C LEU A 109 1.24 -15.38 16.51
N ARG A 110 0.28 -15.83 17.33
CA ARG A 110 0.41 -15.82 18.80
C ARG A 110 1.58 -16.66 19.24
N GLN A 111 1.68 -17.89 18.73
CA GLN A 111 2.76 -18.80 19.08
C GLN A 111 4.11 -18.21 18.71
N ARG A 112 4.23 -17.64 17.50
CA ARG A 112 5.48 -17.02 17.02
C ARG A 112 5.87 -15.82 17.87
N LEU A 113 4.90 -14.97 18.21
CA LEU A 113 5.15 -13.74 18.95
C LEU A 113 5.22 -13.94 20.46
N SER A 114 4.82 -15.07 21.02
CA SER A 114 4.79 -15.36 22.47
C SER A 114 6.06 -14.97 23.23
N SER A 115 7.23 -15.17 22.61
CA SER A 115 8.54 -14.83 23.18
C SER A 115 8.97 -13.36 22.99
N LYS A 116 8.15 -12.57 22.31
CA LYS A 116 8.39 -11.19 21.88
C LYS A 116 7.41 -10.20 22.49
N ASP A 117 6.62 -10.61 23.48
CA ASP A 117 5.74 -9.71 24.22
C ASP A 117 6.53 -8.53 24.81
N GLY A 118 6.04 -7.31 24.60
CA GLY A 118 6.72 -6.06 24.99
C GLY A 118 7.97 -5.72 24.17
N ARG A 119 8.28 -6.47 23.10
CA ARG A 119 9.39 -6.16 22.18
C ARG A 119 8.88 -5.58 20.86
N THR A 120 9.79 -5.00 20.09
CA THR A 120 9.51 -4.56 18.73
C THR A 120 9.71 -5.69 17.73
N VAL A 121 8.81 -5.78 16.77
CA VAL A 121 8.88 -6.67 15.61
C VAL A 121 8.72 -5.88 14.33
N GLU A 122 9.28 -6.43 13.25
CA GLU A 122 9.08 -5.88 11.91
C GLU A 122 7.73 -6.31 11.35
N VAL A 123 6.96 -5.35 10.86
CA VAL A 123 5.70 -5.57 10.16
C VAL A 123 5.82 -4.98 8.76
N GLU A 124 5.63 -5.82 7.76
CA GLU A 124 5.61 -5.41 6.36
C GLU A 124 4.16 -5.23 5.90
N TYR A 125 3.91 -4.20 5.11
CA TYR A 125 2.62 -3.91 4.49
C TYR A 125 2.75 -3.92 2.97
N ASN A 126 1.80 -4.54 2.29
CA ASN A 126 1.60 -4.29 0.86
C ASN A 126 0.79 -3.01 0.72
N VAL A 127 1.33 -2.02 0.02
CA VAL A 127 0.65 -0.77 -0.32
C VAL A 127 0.31 -0.80 -1.81
N PHE A 128 -0.98 -0.74 -2.11
CA PHE A 128 -1.51 -0.72 -3.47
C PHE A 128 -1.75 0.71 -3.91
N SER A 129 -1.15 1.07 -5.04
CA SER A 129 -1.22 2.43 -5.59
C SER A 129 -1.68 2.44 -7.05
N ASP A 130 -2.52 3.41 -7.36
CA ASP A 130 -3.02 3.72 -8.70
C ASP A 130 -2.67 5.17 -9.03
N PHE A 131 -2.06 5.43 -10.18
CA PHE A 131 -1.60 6.75 -10.61
C PHE A 131 -0.73 7.48 -9.58
N GLY A 132 0.10 6.72 -8.84
CA GLY A 132 0.97 7.26 -7.80
C GLY A 132 0.25 7.68 -6.52
N LYS A 133 -1.06 7.38 -6.39
CA LYS A 133 -1.83 7.57 -5.16
C LYS A 133 -2.08 6.23 -4.49
N GLU A 134 -1.86 6.17 -3.19
CA GLU A 134 -2.20 4.98 -2.40
C GLU A 134 -3.72 4.80 -2.35
N ARG A 135 -4.17 3.59 -2.68
CA ARG A 135 -5.59 3.22 -2.69
C ARG A 135 -5.96 2.36 -1.49
N SER A 136 -5.15 1.36 -1.20
CA SER A 136 -5.38 0.42 -0.11
C SER A 136 -4.07 -0.18 0.38
N TYR A 137 -4.13 -0.86 1.52
CA TYR A 137 -2.99 -1.57 2.07
C TYR A 137 -3.46 -2.80 2.85
N ASN A 138 -2.60 -3.82 2.95
CA ASN A 138 -2.78 -4.95 3.85
C ASN A 138 -1.46 -5.35 4.49
N VAL A 139 -1.52 -6.16 5.55
CA VAL A 139 -0.31 -6.64 6.24
C VAL A 139 0.27 -7.79 5.42
N ARG A 140 1.47 -7.60 4.87
CA ARG A 140 2.18 -8.63 4.12
C ARG A 140 2.73 -9.69 5.05
N SER A 141 3.51 -9.27 6.05
CA SER A 141 4.12 -10.20 7.00
C SER A 141 4.35 -9.56 8.36
N VAL A 142 4.34 -10.39 9.40
CA VAL A 142 4.71 -9.99 10.76
C VAL A 142 5.88 -10.85 11.19
N ASP A 143 7.01 -10.21 11.50
CA ASP A 143 8.23 -10.86 11.97
C ASP A 143 8.69 -12.00 11.04
N GLY A 144 8.61 -11.74 9.72
CA GLY A 144 8.90 -12.71 8.67
C GLY A 144 7.85 -13.81 8.46
N LEU A 145 6.75 -13.84 9.23
CA LEU A 145 5.60 -14.71 8.96
C LEU A 145 4.72 -14.07 7.89
N LEU A 146 4.73 -14.63 6.68
CA LEU A 146 3.92 -14.15 5.57
C LEU A 146 2.43 -14.42 5.83
N LEU A 147 1.63 -13.36 5.83
CA LEU A 147 0.17 -13.37 6.00
C LEU A 147 -0.56 -13.11 4.67
N ASN A 148 -0.09 -12.14 3.88
CA ASN A 148 -0.62 -11.84 2.55
C ASN A 148 0.49 -11.68 1.51
N GLU A 149 0.28 -12.24 0.33
CA GLU A 149 1.08 -12.02 -0.86
C GLU A 149 0.28 -11.20 -1.88
N GLY A 150 0.56 -9.89 -1.93
CA GLY A 150 -0.31 -8.97 -2.67
C GLY A 150 -1.72 -9.00 -2.10
N GLN A 151 -2.73 -9.24 -2.94
CA GLN A 151 -4.14 -9.34 -2.51
C GLN A 151 -4.54 -10.74 -2.03
N HIS A 152 -3.63 -11.73 -2.12
CA HIS A 152 -3.93 -13.09 -1.75
C HIS A 152 -3.57 -13.36 -0.29
N THR A 153 -4.52 -13.87 0.48
CA THR A 153 -4.31 -14.29 1.86
C THR A 153 -3.69 -15.68 1.89
N VAL A 154 -2.49 -15.77 2.47
CA VAL A 154 -1.68 -17.00 2.52
C VAL A 154 -1.99 -17.79 3.80
N ARG A 155 -2.39 -17.09 4.86
CA ARG A 155 -2.69 -17.69 6.17
C ARG A 155 -3.98 -17.08 6.72
N ASP A 156 -4.75 -17.90 7.43
CA ASP A 156 -5.96 -17.43 8.09
C ASP A 156 -5.59 -16.52 9.27
N PHE A 157 -6.06 -15.28 9.20
CA PHE A 157 -6.00 -14.34 10.30
C PHE A 157 -7.19 -13.37 10.18
N GLU A 158 -7.70 -12.91 11.31
CA GLU A 158 -8.55 -11.73 11.35
C GLU A 158 -7.72 -10.53 11.77
N ARG A 159 -8.01 -9.37 11.19
CA ARG A 159 -7.33 -8.11 11.49
C ARG A 159 -8.31 -6.98 11.64
N PHE A 160 -8.08 -6.18 12.67
CA PHE A 160 -8.72 -4.89 12.89
C PHE A 160 -7.64 -3.90 13.30
N GLY A 161 -7.72 -2.67 12.84
CA GLY A 161 -6.67 -1.69 13.08
C GLY A 161 -7.19 -0.28 12.95
N GLY A 162 -6.38 0.67 13.41
CA GLY A 162 -6.72 2.07 13.33
C GLY A 162 -5.79 2.96 14.13
N GLN A 163 -6.24 4.19 14.31
CA GLN A 163 -5.54 5.21 15.07
C GLN A 163 -6.28 5.48 16.38
N ILE A 164 -5.59 5.30 17.50
CA ILE A 164 -6.06 5.73 18.82
C ILE A 164 -5.31 7.01 19.16
N PHE A 165 -6.06 8.05 19.49
CA PHE A 165 -5.45 9.27 20.01
C PHE A 165 -5.21 9.14 21.51
N GLY A 166 -4.09 9.66 21.99
CA GLY A 166 -3.91 9.87 23.42
C GLY A 166 -5.02 10.77 23.99
N ARG A 167 -5.23 10.72 25.32
CA ARG A 167 -6.30 11.43 26.07
C ARG A 167 -6.48 12.94 25.76
N THR A 168 -5.58 13.57 25.02
CA THR A 168 -5.53 15.01 24.78
C THR A 168 -5.57 15.42 23.30
N SER A 169 -5.78 14.51 22.36
CA SER A 169 -5.80 14.88 20.93
C SER A 169 -7.02 14.29 20.22
N THR A 170 -7.77 15.11 19.50
CA THR A 170 -8.79 14.67 18.54
C THR A 170 -8.22 14.94 17.16
N SER A 171 -8.30 14.00 16.20
CA SER A 171 -7.92 14.28 14.82
C SER A 171 -8.73 15.47 14.31
N PRO A 172 -8.11 16.60 13.92
CA PRO A 172 -8.88 17.73 13.41
C PRO A 172 -9.56 17.42 12.06
N ASN A 173 -9.10 16.37 11.35
CA ASN A 173 -9.42 16.16 9.94
C ASN A 173 -9.79 14.73 9.55
N GLY A 174 -9.93 13.78 10.49
CA GLY A 174 -10.30 12.39 10.16
C GLY A 174 -9.31 11.66 9.23
N VAL A 175 -8.09 12.18 9.08
CA VAL A 175 -7.03 11.57 8.27
C VAL A 175 -6.29 10.58 9.15
N ASP A 176 -6.41 9.30 8.80
CA ASP A 176 -5.67 8.20 9.41
C ASP A 176 -4.18 8.31 9.03
N ASN A 177 -3.36 8.84 9.95
CA ASN A 177 -1.92 9.05 9.73
C ASN A 177 -1.11 7.78 9.97
N CYS A 178 -1.76 6.63 10.13
CA CYS A 178 -1.08 5.36 10.33
C CYS A 178 -0.40 4.81 9.08
N ARG A 179 -0.63 5.46 7.93
CA ARG A 179 -0.08 5.13 6.61
C ARG A 179 1.31 5.74 6.44
#